data_AF-A0A7M3V9E7-F1
#
_entry.id   AF-A0A7M3V9E7-F1
#
_cell.length_a   1.000
_cell.length_b   1.000
_cell.length_c   1.000
_cell.angle_alpha   90.00
_cell.angle_beta   90.00
_cell.angle_gamma   90.00
#
_symmetry.space_group_name_H-M   'P 1'
#
loop_
_entity.id
_entity.type
_entity.pdbx_description
1 polymer ?
#
loop_
_entity_poly.entity_id
_entity_poly.type
_entity_poly.pdbx_seq_one_letter_code
_entity_poly.pdbx_strand_id
1 'polypeptide(L)'
;MLLIEIFTDYIRNKKDLREYVERRKDINERGEFNDTKLIQIQENLERLKSENPEIYNKMYEVLEEIIQQDKGQFVDYSLDFAREILKMFKNQSLESIYEEYKDTLKHKYQTLN
;
A
#
# COMPACT_ATOMS: atom_id res chain seq x y z
N MET A 1 -14.89 -11.91 5.53
CA MET A 1 -13.77 -10.98 5.29
C MET A 1 -13.93 -10.51 3.86
N LEU A 2 -14.22 -9.23 3.67
CA LEU A 2 -14.37 -8.59 2.36
C LEU A 2 -13.01 -8.61 1.64
N LEU A 3 -13.00 -8.62 0.30
CA LEU A 3 -11.76 -8.66 -0.48
C LEU A 3 -10.78 -7.56 -0.09
N ILE A 4 -11.32 -6.38 0.23
CA ILE A 4 -10.56 -5.23 0.68
C ILE A 4 -9.90 -5.44 2.04
N GLU A 5 -10.56 -6.11 2.99
CA GLU A 5 -9.96 -6.45 4.29
C GLU A 5 -8.80 -7.43 4.13
N ILE A 6 -8.92 -8.39 3.21
CA ILE A 6 -7.82 -9.29 2.86
C ILE A 6 -6.67 -8.50 2.27
N PHE A 7 -6.94 -7.60 1.34
CA PHE A 7 -5.89 -6.76 0.74
C PHE A 7 -5.17 -5.90 1.80
N THR A 8 -5.92 -5.26 2.69
CA THR A 8 -5.36 -4.46 3.79
C THR A 8 -4.48 -5.31 4.71
N ASP A 9 -4.92 -6.53 5.05
CA ASP A 9 -4.11 -7.48 5.83
C ASP A 9 -2.80 -7.83 5.13
N TYR A 10 -2.83 -8.07 3.81
CA TYR A 10 -1.62 -8.38 3.05
C TYR A 10 -0.63 -7.22 3.02
N ILE A 11 -1.11 -6.00 2.78
CA ILE A 11 -0.26 -4.80 2.79
C ILE A 11 0.31 -4.57 4.20
N ARG A 12 -0.54 -4.47 5.22
CA ARG A 12 -0.13 -4.14 6.60
C ARG A 12 0.86 -5.14 7.17
N ASN A 13 0.61 -6.43 6.95
CA ASN A 13 1.46 -7.50 7.46
C ASN A 13 2.59 -7.89 6.51
N LYS A 14 2.85 -7.09 5.46
CA LYS A 14 3.95 -7.27 4.51
C LYS A 14 3.96 -8.67 3.89
N LYS A 15 2.78 -9.22 3.63
CA LYS A 15 2.59 -10.54 3.00
C LYS A 15 2.79 -10.42 1.49
N ASP A 16 3.16 -11.52 0.84
CA ASP A 16 3.40 -11.52 -0.61
C ASP A 16 2.07 -11.35 -1.37
N LEU A 17 1.96 -10.30 -2.19
CA LEU A 17 0.74 -10.05 -2.97
C LEU A 17 0.51 -11.09 -4.07
N ARG A 18 1.51 -11.89 -4.45
CA ARG A 18 1.36 -13.04 -5.35
C ARG A 18 0.44 -14.10 -4.72
N GLU A 19 0.54 -14.32 -3.41
CA GLU A 19 -0.37 -15.21 -2.70
C GLU A 19 -1.78 -14.63 -2.63
N TYR A 20 -1.92 -13.30 -2.50
CA TYR A 20 -3.22 -12.63 -2.56
C TYR A 20 -3.89 -12.78 -3.93
N VAL A 21 -3.12 -12.70 -5.03
CA VAL A 21 -3.61 -12.96 -6.39
C VAL A 21 -4.18 -14.37 -6.52
N GLU A 22 -3.54 -15.38 -5.94
CA GLU A 22 -4.08 -16.74 -5.94
C GLU A 22 -5.33 -16.85 -5.07
N ARG A 23 -5.29 -16.29 -3.86
CA ARG A 23 -6.37 -16.38 -2.87
C ARG A 23 -7.67 -15.70 -3.31
N ARG A 24 -7.59 -14.65 -4.12
CA ARG A 24 -8.78 -13.88 -4.55
C ARG A 24 -9.52 -14.50 -5.73
N LYS A 25 -8.97 -15.51 -6.41
CA LYS A 25 -9.62 -16.18 -7.55
C LYS A 25 -10.96 -16.81 -7.17
N ASP A 26 -11.10 -17.22 -5.92
CA ASP A 26 -12.31 -17.84 -5.38
C ASP A 26 -13.29 -16.81 -4.76
N ILE A 27 -12.99 -15.51 -4.85
CA ILE A 27 -13.79 -14.43 -4.27
C ILE A 27 -14.55 -13.70 -5.39
N ASN A 28 -15.88 -13.72 -5.32
CA ASN A 28 -16.77 -13.03 -6.26
C ASN A 28 -16.90 -11.52 -5.96
N GLU A 29 -15.77 -10.83 -5.78
CA GLU A 29 -15.69 -9.38 -5.61
C GLU A 29 -14.65 -8.79 -6.56
N ARG A 30 -14.92 -7.59 -7.10
CA ARG A 30 -13.93 -6.88 -7.91
C ARG A 30 -13.04 -6.04 -7.01
N GLY A 31 -11.76 -6.42 -6.93
CA GLY A 31 -10.74 -5.58 -6.30
C GLY A 31 -10.35 -4.41 -7.18
N GLU A 32 -9.77 -3.37 -6.59
CA GLU A 32 -9.31 -2.19 -7.32
C GLU A 32 -8.18 -2.50 -8.32
N PHE A 33 -7.26 -3.38 -7.93
CA PHE A 33 -6.10 -3.74 -8.73
C PHE A 33 -6.32 -5.07 -9.46
N ASN A 34 -6.00 -5.14 -10.75
CA ASN A 34 -5.92 -6.41 -11.48
C ASN A 34 -4.63 -7.18 -11.11
N ASP A 35 -4.52 -8.44 -11.54
CA ASP A 35 -3.39 -9.29 -11.17
C ASP A 35 -2.06 -8.67 -11.58
N THR A 36 -1.97 -8.13 -12.80
CA THR A 36 -0.77 -7.45 -13.30
C THR A 36 -0.33 -6.31 -12.38
N LYS A 37 -1.25 -5.46 -11.93
CA LYS A 37 -0.93 -4.36 -11.01
C LYS A 37 -0.49 -4.87 -9.64
N LEU A 38 -1.10 -5.93 -9.11
CA LEU A 38 -0.70 -6.52 -7.83
C LEU A 38 0.70 -7.12 -7.86
N ILE A 39 1.04 -7.81 -8.95
CA ILE A 39 2.39 -8.32 -9.18
C ILE A 39 3.38 -7.15 -9.29
N GLN A 40 3.03 -6.09 -10.03
CA GLN A 40 3.87 -4.90 -10.13
C GLN A 40 4.08 -4.21 -8.77
N ILE A 41 3.05 -4.14 -7.92
CA ILE A 41 3.20 -3.62 -6.55
C ILE A 41 4.21 -4.46 -5.77
N GLN A 42 4.10 -5.79 -5.82
CA GLN A 42 5.04 -6.70 -5.14
C GLN A 42 6.48 -6.48 -5.61
N GLU A 43 6.71 -6.42 -6.93
CA GLU A 43 8.03 -6.20 -7.51
C GLU A 43 8.61 -4.84 -7.10
N ASN A 44 7.78 -3.78 -7.13
CA ASN A 44 8.20 -2.46 -6.67
C ASN A 44 8.52 -2.43 -5.17
N LEU A 45 7.78 -3.17 -4.33
CA LEU A 45 8.07 -3.29 -2.90
C LEU A 45 9.39 -4.02 -2.64
N GLU A 46 9.64 -5.13 -3.35
CA GLU A 46 10.90 -5.88 -3.27
C GLU A 46 12.08 -5.02 -3.72
N ARG A 47 11.91 -4.29 -4.84
CA ARG A 47 12.91 -3.35 -5.33
C ARG A 47 13.17 -2.22 -4.35
N LEU A 48 12.12 -1.60 -3.80
CA LEU A 48 12.24 -0.53 -2.82
C LEU A 48 12.95 -1.01 -1.56
N LYS A 49 12.61 -2.20 -1.06
CA LYS A 49 13.26 -2.83 0.11
C LYS A 49 14.74 -3.09 -0.12
N SER A 50 15.13 -3.45 -1.35
CA SER A 50 16.52 -3.73 -1.73
C SER A 50 17.34 -2.46 -1.97
N GLU A 51 16.82 -1.54 -2.78
CA GLU A 51 17.55 -0.35 -3.22
C GLU A 51 17.52 0.79 -2.17
N ASN A 52 16.39 0.97 -1.48
CA ASN A 52 16.16 2.08 -0.56
C ASN A 52 15.36 1.63 0.69
N PRO A 53 15.96 0.77 1.54
CA PRO A 53 15.29 0.22 2.72
C PRO A 53 14.79 1.29 3.70
N GLU A 54 15.42 2.46 3.73
CA GLU A 54 14.98 3.59 4.54
C GLU A 54 13.60 4.11 4.11
N ILE A 55 13.41 4.39 2.81
CA ILE A 55 12.12 4.84 2.27
C ILE A 55 11.07 3.75 2.41
N TYR A 56 11.45 2.49 2.15
CA TYR A 56 10.57 1.33 2.40
C TYR A 56 10.03 1.34 3.82
N ASN A 57 10.90 1.46 4.84
CA ASN A 57 10.49 1.46 6.24
C ASN A 57 9.62 2.67 6.58
N LYS A 58 10.02 3.88 6.16
CA LYS A 58 9.25 5.11 6.41
C LYS A 58 7.84 5.05 5.86
N MET A 59 7.64 4.47 4.67
CA MET A 59 6.29 4.33 4.12
C MET A 59 5.40 3.42 4.95
N TYR A 60 5.95 2.31 5.46
CA TYR A 60 5.21 1.42 6.36
C TYR A 60 4.95 2.04 7.73
N GLU A 61 5.88 2.84 8.25
CA GLU A 61 5.69 3.60 9.49
C GLU A 61 4.52 4.57 9.35
N VAL A 62 4.48 5.38 8.27
CA VAL A 62 3.37 6.30 7.99
C VAL A 62 2.04 5.55 7.87
N LEU A 63 2.02 4.41 7.18
CA LEU A 63 0.81 3.58 7.06
C LEU A 63 0.31 3.11 8.44
N GLU A 64 1.20 2.60 9.28
CA GLU A 64 0.83 2.08 10.61
C GLU A 64 0.40 3.22 11.56
N GLU A 65 1.09 4.36 11.54
CA GLU A 65 0.72 5.54 12.35
C GLU A 65 -0.73 5.96 12.07
N ILE A 66 -1.10 6.03 10.79
CA ILE A 66 -2.44 6.46 10.38
C ILE A 66 -3.49 5.41 10.71
N ILE A 67 -3.21 4.12 10.47
CA ILE A 67 -4.09 3.03 10.86
C ILE A 67 -4.35 3.05 12.37
N GLN A 68 -3.32 3.33 13.18
CA GLN A 68 -3.46 3.41 14.64
C GLN A 68 -4.30 4.61 15.08
N GLN A 69 -4.07 5.79 14.49
CA GLN A 69 -4.83 7.01 14.79
C GLN A 69 -6.32 6.83 14.46
N ASP A 70 -6.61 6.16 13.36
CA ASP A 70 -7.97 5.92 12.88
C ASP A 70 -8.59 4.61 13.42
N LYS A 71 -7.94 3.98 14.42
CA LYS A 71 -8.39 2.73 15.08
C LYS A 71 -8.69 1.59 14.09
N GLY A 72 -8.02 1.58 12.94
CA GLY A 72 -8.19 0.60 11.87
C GLY A 72 -9.55 0.63 11.18
N GLN A 73 -10.28 1.76 11.22
CA GLN A 73 -11.61 1.86 10.63
C GLN A 73 -11.60 1.98 9.10
N PHE A 74 -10.59 2.62 8.50
CA PHE A 74 -10.54 2.81 7.05
C PHE A 74 -9.55 1.84 6.38
N VAL A 75 -10.05 1.11 5.39
CA VAL A 75 -9.27 0.19 4.56
C VAL A 75 -8.58 0.87 3.37
N ASP A 76 -9.03 2.09 3.05
CA ASP A 76 -8.58 2.86 1.88
C ASP A 76 -7.11 3.28 1.96
N TYR A 77 -6.50 3.32 3.16
CA TYR A 77 -5.06 3.58 3.32
C TYR A 77 -4.20 2.57 2.58
N SER A 78 -4.61 1.31 2.59
CA SER A 78 -3.88 0.23 1.90
C SER A 78 -3.96 0.38 0.37
N LEU A 79 -5.09 0.90 -0.13
CA LEU A 79 -5.27 1.22 -1.55
C LEU A 79 -4.41 2.42 -1.95
N ASP A 80 -4.41 3.48 -1.14
CA ASP A 80 -3.58 4.66 -1.37
C ASP A 80 -2.07 4.31 -1.33
N PHE A 81 -1.64 3.52 -0.35
CA PHE A 81 -0.27 2.99 -0.29
C PHE A 81 0.10 2.27 -1.59
N ALA A 82 -0.75 1.35 -2.05
CA ALA A 82 -0.49 0.58 -3.27
C ALA A 82 -0.46 1.45 -4.54
N ARG A 83 -1.27 2.52 -4.60
CA ARG A 83 -1.22 3.50 -5.71
C ARG A 83 0.13 4.21 -5.75
N GLU A 84 0.66 4.63 -4.61
CA GLU A 84 1.97 5.30 -4.58
C GLU A 84 3.11 4.35 -4.95
N ILE A 85 3.08 3.09 -4.47
CA ILE A 85 4.03 2.07 -4.92
C ILE A 85 4.00 1.89 -6.44
N LEU A 86 2.83 1.96 -7.08
CA LEU A 86 2.71 1.88 -8.55
C LEU A 86 3.23 3.11 -9.30
N LYS A 87 3.35 4.26 -8.65
CA LYS A 87 3.96 5.46 -9.24
C LYS A 87 5.49 5.42 -9.14
N MET A 88 6.03 4.64 -8.21
CA MET A 88 7.47 4.46 -8.07
C MET A 88 8.14 4.05 -9.37
N PHE A 89 9.33 4.63 -9.58
CA PHE A 89 10.19 4.36 -10.73
C PHE A 89 9.63 4.81 -12.09
N LYS A 90 8.53 5.59 -12.12
CA LYS A 90 7.99 6.25 -13.34
C LYS A 90 8.48 7.68 -13.51
N ASN A 91 9.80 7.91 -13.43
CA ASN A 91 10.49 9.18 -13.65
C ASN A 91 10.50 10.21 -12.49
N GLN A 92 10.18 9.81 -11.26
CA GLN A 92 10.33 10.64 -10.06
C GLN A 92 11.34 10.02 -9.10
N SER A 93 12.00 10.84 -8.26
CA SER A 93 12.84 10.34 -7.17
C SER A 93 11.98 9.69 -6.09
N LEU A 94 12.55 8.72 -5.38
CA LEU A 94 11.83 7.99 -4.34
C LEU A 94 11.46 8.89 -3.15
N GLU A 95 12.28 9.90 -2.87
CA GLU A 95 12.02 10.93 -1.86
C GLU A 95 10.77 11.74 -2.20
N SER A 96 10.63 12.18 -3.47
CA SER A 96 9.46 12.94 -3.89
C SER A 96 8.17 12.12 -3.79
N ILE A 97 8.24 10.83 -4.12
CA ILE A 97 7.09 9.93 -4.00
C ILE A 97 6.72 9.69 -2.53
N TYR A 98 7.73 9.56 -1.65
CA TYR A 98 7.49 9.46 -0.21
C TYR A 98 6.82 10.71 0.36
N GLU A 99 7.27 11.91 -0.01
CA GLU A 99 6.64 13.15 0.43
C GLU A 99 5.22 13.30 -0.16
N GLU A 100 5.02 13.00 -1.44
CA GLU A 100 3.67 12.99 -2.06
C GLU A 100 2.72 12.00 -1.37
N TYR A 101 3.23 10.81 -1.00
CA TYR A 101 2.48 9.79 -0.26
C TYR A 101 2.04 10.31 1.10
N LYS A 102 2.98 10.87 1.85
CA LYS A 102 2.74 11.46 3.18
C LYS A 102 1.73 12.61 3.09
N ASP A 103 1.88 13.49 2.11
CA ASP A 103 0.95 14.61 1.89
C ASP A 103 -0.44 14.12 1.48
N THR A 104 -0.52 13.15 0.55
CA THR A 104 -1.79 12.55 0.12
C THR A 104 -2.55 11.97 1.31
N LEU A 105 -1.85 11.21 2.16
CA LEU A 105 -2.47 10.62 3.33
C LEU A 105 -2.84 11.68 4.38
N LYS A 106 -1.97 12.65 4.65
CA LYS A 106 -2.24 13.75 5.58
C LYS A 106 -3.45 14.59 5.15
N HIS A 107 -3.59 14.86 3.86
CA HIS A 107 -4.70 15.63 3.30
C HIS A 107 -6.01 14.86 3.32
N LYS A 108 -6.01 13.59 2.90
CA LYS A 108 -7.23 12.78 2.80
C LYS A 108 -7.81 12.40 4.14
N TYR A 109 -6.94 12.13 5.11
CA TYR A 109 -7.34 11.53 6.37
C TYR A 109 -7.03 12.45 7.54
N GLN A 110 -7.11 13.78 7.29
CA GLN A 110 -6.95 14.89 8.24
C GLN A 110 -6.84 14.33 9.64
N THR A 111 -5.60 14.18 10.12
CA THR A 111 -5.30 13.69 11.45
C THR A 111 -6.19 14.46 12.41
N LEU A 112 -7.28 13.83 12.86
CA LEU A 112 -8.27 14.46 13.71
C LEU A 112 -7.65 14.53 15.11
N ASN A 113 -6.92 15.64 15.31
CA ASN A 113 -6.35 16.20 16.55
C ASN A 113 -5.46 15.29 17.41
#